data_AF-A0AA38R1N1-F1
#
_entry.id   AF-A0AA38R1N1-F1
#
_cell.length_a   1.000
_cell.length_b   1.000
_cell.length_c   1.000
_cell.angle_alpha   90.00
_cell.angle_beta   90.00
_cell.angle_gamma   90.00
#
_symmetry.space_group_name_H-M   'P 1'
#
loop_
_entity.id
_entity.type
_entity.pdbx_description
1 polymer ?
#
loop_
_entity_poly.entity_id
_entity_poly.type
_entity_poly.pdbx_seq_one_letter_code
_entity_poly.pdbx_strand_id
1 'polypeptide(L)'
;MAKRGKYEFGGPLGATAIVFGLPLLMNAWYFFCNDVSGCPAPALLEPRTLTWAKLKTQIPWPQNGVAGFFSWKVTGWLFAYYALSMVLYRILPGHEVYGSKLRESGKPLKYKFNAFGTTLVELAACAVGTYFYGAEFPVWTFITDNYLQLLNTSIVLAFAIATWVYIRSFSVKPGNPELRELARGGHTGNFIYDFYIGRELNPRVTLPWIGEVDVKCWLEMRVGLTGWILLDLAFIAKQYRTYGFVSDSIVFLTAVQSYYVLEGQYSESGVLGMMDIITDGLGYMLVFGDIVWVPFLYSNQCRYLSVHPVHLGPANLAAVAAVFVTGVYIFRAANSEKYAFRTNPDQPRFRDATYLQTRRGTRLLTSGWWGMARHINYFGDWLQSTPFTMPTGIAGYVILPAGSALASAAVNGATMLDGREVVQGAARGWGMIFTYFYSLYFGFLLVHREGRDDVACSEKYGEDWEKYKKIVKWRILPGVY
;
A
#
# COMPACT_ATOMS: atom_id res chain seq x y z
N MET A 1 23.79 -27.23 14.43
CA MET A 1 24.17 -25.99 13.72
C MET A 1 22.99 -25.56 12.84
N ALA A 2 22.28 -24.50 13.23
CA ALA A 2 21.24 -23.93 12.36
C ALA A 2 21.91 -23.42 11.07
N LYS A 3 21.42 -23.83 9.89
CA LYS A 3 21.83 -23.20 8.63
C LYS A 3 21.63 -21.68 8.79
N ARG A 4 22.71 -20.89 8.66
CA ARG A 4 22.62 -19.42 8.56
C ARG A 4 21.51 -19.10 7.56
N GLY A 5 20.46 -18.41 8.00
CA GLY A 5 19.31 -18.09 7.17
C GLY A 5 19.76 -17.37 5.91
N LYS A 6 19.14 -17.68 4.76
CA LYS A 6 19.33 -16.87 3.56
C LYS A 6 18.75 -15.49 3.84
N TYR A 7 19.57 -14.47 3.63
CA TYR A 7 19.12 -13.09 3.68
C TYR A 7 18.29 -12.75 2.44
N GLU A 8 17.18 -12.05 2.64
CA GLU A 8 16.38 -11.41 1.61
C GLU A 8 16.64 -9.89 1.64
N PHE A 9 16.06 -9.12 0.72
CA PHE A 9 16.12 -7.64 0.75
C PHE A 9 17.54 -7.06 0.83
N GLY A 10 18.53 -7.68 0.18
CA GLY A 10 19.93 -7.24 0.24
C GLY A 10 20.60 -7.44 1.61
N GLY A 11 20.00 -8.25 2.49
CA GLY A 11 20.52 -8.59 3.81
C GLY A 11 20.64 -7.40 4.74
N PRO A 12 21.59 -7.42 5.69
CA PRO A 12 21.70 -6.36 6.69
C PRO A 12 21.88 -4.95 6.12
N LEU A 13 22.59 -4.80 5.00
CA LEU A 13 22.80 -3.49 4.36
C LEU A 13 21.51 -2.97 3.73
N GLY A 14 20.78 -3.82 2.99
CA GLY A 14 19.49 -3.42 2.43
C GLY A 14 18.44 -3.16 3.51
N ALA A 15 18.38 -4.00 4.55
CA ALA A 15 17.54 -3.76 5.73
C ALA A 15 17.85 -2.40 6.38
N THR A 16 19.14 -2.07 6.58
CA THR A 16 19.57 -0.77 7.13
C THR A 16 19.12 0.39 6.24
N ALA A 17 19.34 0.27 4.93
CA ALA A 17 18.95 1.30 3.97
C ALA A 17 17.42 1.53 3.97
N ILE A 18 16.62 0.48 4.12
CA ILE A 18 15.16 0.59 4.17
C ILE A 18 14.70 1.19 5.50
N VAL A 19 15.20 0.70 6.64
CA VAL A 19 14.80 1.16 7.98
C VAL A 19 15.04 2.66 8.17
N PHE A 20 16.17 3.19 7.69
CA PHE A 20 16.49 4.61 7.85
C PHE A 20 16.17 5.45 6.61
N GLY A 21 16.18 4.86 5.41
CA GLY A 21 15.96 5.57 4.16
C GLY A 21 14.49 5.83 3.85
N LEU A 22 13.57 4.91 4.14
CA LEU A 22 12.15 5.10 3.82
C LEU A 22 11.49 6.27 4.58
N PRO A 23 11.76 6.49 5.89
CA PRO A 23 11.27 7.68 6.59
C PRO A 23 11.70 9.00 5.93
N LEU A 24 12.95 9.05 5.47
CA LEU A 24 13.50 10.22 4.77
C LEU A 24 12.86 10.38 3.39
N LEU A 25 12.68 9.27 2.67
CA LEU A 25 12.01 9.25 1.37
C LEU A 25 10.58 9.78 1.46
N MET A 26 9.82 9.36 2.48
CA MET A 26 8.44 9.81 2.63
C MET A 26 8.34 11.30 2.96
N ASN A 27 9.21 11.81 3.82
CA ASN A 27 9.31 13.24 4.07
C ASN A 27 9.77 14.01 2.82
N ALA A 28 10.71 13.46 2.05
CA ALA A 28 11.13 14.04 0.78
C ALA A 28 9.96 14.13 -0.22
N TRP A 29 9.09 13.11 -0.30
CA TRP A 29 7.87 13.15 -1.12
C TRP A 29 6.94 14.30 -0.71
N TYR A 30 6.76 14.51 0.59
CA TYR A 30 5.95 15.62 1.11
C TYR A 30 6.55 16.99 0.78
N PHE A 31 7.85 17.18 1.02
CA PHE A 31 8.51 18.47 0.83
C PHE A 31 8.78 18.80 -0.64
N PHE A 32 9.21 17.82 -1.44
CA PHE A 32 9.66 18.07 -2.81
C PHE A 32 8.51 18.08 -3.80
N CYS A 33 7.36 17.49 -3.49
CA CYS A 33 6.13 17.65 -4.23
C CYS A 33 5.10 18.30 -3.28
N ASN A 34 4.88 19.60 -3.39
CA ASN A 34 4.14 20.37 -2.39
C ASN A 34 3.17 21.39 -3.01
N ASP A 35 2.32 21.96 -2.15
CA ASP A 35 1.28 22.94 -2.47
C ASP A 35 1.69 24.40 -2.18
N VAL A 36 2.98 24.63 -1.90
CA VAL A 36 3.57 25.96 -1.71
C VAL A 36 4.18 26.47 -3.00
N SER A 37 5.01 25.66 -3.68
CA SER A 37 5.79 26.10 -4.84
C SER A 37 5.67 25.20 -6.07
N GLY A 38 5.46 23.89 -5.91
CA GLY A 38 5.45 22.99 -7.06
C GLY A 38 5.70 21.52 -6.75
N CYS A 39 5.61 20.72 -7.81
CA CYS A 39 5.95 19.31 -7.84
C CYS A 39 6.71 19.00 -9.14
N PRO A 40 8.06 18.86 -9.10
CA PRO A 40 8.92 19.12 -7.94
C PRO A 40 8.96 20.61 -7.55
N ALA A 41 9.44 20.90 -6.34
CA ALA A 41 9.81 22.24 -5.91
C ALA A 41 10.81 22.85 -6.94
N PRO A 42 10.60 24.08 -7.43
CA PRO A 42 11.36 24.63 -8.56
C PRO A 42 12.89 24.58 -8.43
N ALA A 43 13.44 24.73 -7.21
CA ALA A 43 14.87 24.67 -6.94
C ALA A 43 15.50 23.33 -7.34
N LEU A 44 14.73 22.24 -7.33
CA LEU A 44 15.19 20.91 -7.73
C LEU A 44 15.36 20.77 -9.25
N LEU A 45 14.74 21.66 -10.03
CA LEU A 45 14.91 21.71 -11.49
C LEU A 45 16.24 22.37 -11.90
N GLU A 46 16.90 23.06 -10.97
CA GLU A 46 18.16 23.78 -11.20
C GLU A 46 19.29 23.23 -10.30
N PRO A 47 19.75 21.98 -10.50
CA PRO A 47 20.70 21.33 -9.60
C PRO A 47 22.04 22.07 -9.47
N ARG A 48 22.43 22.86 -10.48
CA ARG A 48 23.67 23.66 -10.45
C ARG A 48 23.62 24.84 -9.48
N THR A 49 22.43 25.35 -9.16
CA THR A 49 22.24 26.50 -8.26
C THR A 49 21.51 26.12 -6.96
N LEU A 50 21.34 24.82 -6.73
CA LEU A 50 20.62 24.30 -5.59
C LEU A 50 21.39 24.61 -4.29
N THR A 51 20.75 25.39 -3.42
CA THR A 51 21.22 25.63 -2.06
C THR A 51 20.09 25.30 -1.08
N TRP A 52 20.46 24.93 0.15
CA TRP A 52 19.47 24.69 1.20
C TRP A 52 18.60 25.93 1.46
N ALA A 53 19.19 27.13 1.43
CA ALA A 53 18.45 28.37 1.60
C ALA A 53 17.36 28.54 0.53
N LYS A 54 17.70 28.34 -0.75
CA LYS A 54 16.73 28.41 -1.86
C LYS A 54 15.64 27.36 -1.73
N LEU A 55 16.01 26.10 -1.48
CA LEU A 55 15.04 25.01 -1.32
C LEU A 55 14.10 25.25 -0.14
N LYS A 56 14.62 25.70 1.01
CA LYS A 56 13.84 25.95 2.22
C LYS A 56 12.73 26.98 2.01
N THR A 57 12.94 27.99 1.15
CA THR A 57 11.89 28.98 0.81
C THR A 57 10.76 28.41 -0.06
N GLN A 58 10.98 27.25 -0.68
CA GLN A 58 10.04 26.64 -1.64
C GLN A 58 9.38 25.37 -1.11
N ILE A 59 9.77 24.88 0.06
CA ILE A 59 9.14 23.72 0.69
C ILE A 59 8.37 24.15 1.94
N PRO A 60 7.31 23.42 2.34
CA PRO A 60 6.54 23.71 3.55
C PRO A 60 7.31 23.33 4.83
N TRP A 61 8.53 23.85 5.00
CA TRP A 61 9.34 23.60 6.19
C TRP A 61 8.69 24.27 7.41
N PRO A 62 8.46 23.56 8.53
CA PRO A 62 7.79 24.15 9.68
C PRO A 62 8.59 25.31 10.29
N GLN A 63 7.89 26.39 10.67
CA GLN A 63 8.50 27.59 11.25
C GLN A 63 9.26 27.28 12.55
N ASN A 64 8.71 26.41 13.39
CA ASN A 64 9.32 25.97 14.65
C ASN A 64 10.38 24.86 14.47
N GLY A 65 10.87 24.66 13.23
CA GLY A 65 11.87 23.65 12.91
C GLY A 65 11.36 22.23 13.10
N VAL A 66 12.22 21.34 13.60
CA VAL A 66 11.92 19.91 13.77
C VAL A 66 10.74 19.69 14.74
N ALA A 67 10.52 20.58 15.70
CA ALA A 67 9.37 20.48 16.61
C ALA A 67 8.03 20.54 15.86
N GLY A 68 7.97 21.23 14.70
CA GLY A 68 6.77 21.31 13.89
C GLY A 68 6.40 20.02 13.14
N PHE A 69 7.28 19.01 13.13
CA PHE A 69 6.98 17.69 12.57
C PHE A 69 6.05 16.88 13.49
N PHE A 70 5.87 17.32 14.74
CA PHE A 70 5.08 16.61 15.74
C PHE A 70 4.05 17.53 16.38
N SER A 71 2.92 16.96 16.76
CA SER A 71 1.87 17.66 17.50
C SER A 71 1.13 16.68 18.39
N TRP A 72 1.08 16.96 19.70
CA TRP A 72 0.36 16.13 20.66
C TRP A 72 -1.13 16.01 20.34
N LYS A 73 -1.72 17.08 19.80
CA LYS A 73 -3.11 17.07 19.31
C LYS A 73 -3.26 16.09 18.16
N VAL A 74 -2.33 16.09 17.21
CA VAL A 74 -2.36 15.19 16.04
C VAL A 74 -2.14 13.74 16.45
N THR A 75 -1.18 13.50 17.34
CA THR A 75 -0.94 12.17 17.92
C THR A 75 -2.18 11.64 18.65
N GLY A 76 -2.86 12.47 19.43
CA GLY A 76 -4.10 12.09 20.12
C GLY A 76 -5.21 11.66 19.15
N TRP A 77 -5.42 12.41 18.06
CA TRP A 77 -6.42 12.07 17.05
C TRP A 77 -6.04 10.83 16.22
N LEU A 78 -4.77 10.63 15.90
CA LEU A 78 -4.32 9.40 15.25
C LEU A 78 -4.57 8.18 16.14
N PHE A 79 -4.30 8.27 17.44
CA PHE A 79 -4.62 7.20 18.38
C PHE A 79 -6.12 7.01 18.59
N ALA A 80 -6.92 8.08 18.53
CA ALA A 80 -8.38 7.98 18.54
C ALA A 80 -8.89 7.22 17.31
N TYR A 81 -8.31 7.45 16.13
CA TYR A 81 -8.60 6.69 14.91
C TYR A 81 -8.28 5.19 15.08
N TYR A 82 -7.11 4.86 15.65
CA TYR A 82 -6.71 3.47 15.90
C TYR A 82 -7.63 2.82 16.96
N ALA A 83 -8.01 3.56 17.99
CA ALA A 83 -8.94 3.10 19.02
C ALA A 83 -10.34 2.85 18.45
N LEU A 84 -10.83 3.73 17.57
CA LEU A 84 -12.10 3.54 16.85
C LEU A 84 -12.06 2.23 16.04
N SER A 85 -10.98 1.98 15.29
CA SER A 85 -10.80 0.74 14.54
C SER A 85 -10.84 -0.51 15.44
N MET A 86 -10.22 -0.46 16.62
CA MET A 86 -10.28 -1.55 17.61
C MET A 86 -11.69 -1.77 18.18
N VAL A 87 -12.41 -0.68 18.49
CA VAL A 87 -13.79 -0.74 18.97
C VAL A 87 -14.70 -1.36 17.90
N LEU A 88 -14.56 -0.94 16.64
CA LEU A 88 -15.32 -1.50 15.52
C LEU A 88 -14.95 -2.96 15.24
N TYR A 89 -13.66 -3.33 15.35
CA TYR A 89 -13.24 -4.74 15.28
C TYR A 89 -13.99 -5.59 16.30
N ARG A 90 -14.16 -5.10 17.53
CA ARG A 90 -14.87 -5.83 18.60
C ARG A 90 -16.37 -5.92 18.38
N ILE A 91 -17.01 -4.78 18.10
CA ILE A 91 -18.48 -4.63 18.12
C ILE A 91 -19.14 -5.18 16.85
N LEU A 92 -18.52 -4.98 15.69
CA LEU A 92 -19.11 -5.42 14.43
C LEU A 92 -19.10 -6.94 14.32
N PRO A 93 -20.13 -7.54 13.70
CA PRO A 93 -20.12 -8.96 13.37
C PRO A 93 -18.95 -9.26 12.44
N GLY A 94 -18.35 -10.44 12.60
CA GLY A 94 -17.23 -10.87 11.77
C GLY A 94 -17.22 -12.36 11.56
N HIS A 95 -16.63 -12.78 10.44
CA HIS A 95 -16.47 -14.18 10.11
C HIS A 95 -15.20 -14.73 10.76
N GLU A 96 -15.30 -15.90 11.38
CA GLU A 96 -14.15 -16.55 12.01
C GLU A 96 -13.54 -17.60 11.09
N VAL A 97 -12.23 -17.50 10.85
CA VAL A 97 -11.49 -18.41 9.96
C VAL A 97 -10.26 -18.95 10.67
N TYR A 98 -9.93 -20.21 10.41
CA TYR A 98 -8.66 -20.79 10.82
C TYR A 98 -7.59 -20.56 9.75
N GLY A 99 -6.44 -20.02 10.15
CA GLY A 99 -5.27 -19.86 9.29
C GLY A 99 -4.55 -21.17 9.01
N SER A 100 -3.40 -21.07 8.34
CA SER A 100 -2.51 -22.22 8.14
C SER A 100 -2.01 -22.80 9.46
N LYS A 101 -1.73 -24.10 9.47
CA LYS A 101 -1.11 -24.76 10.62
C LYS A 101 0.28 -24.19 10.86
N LEU A 102 0.54 -23.81 12.11
CA LEU A 102 1.87 -23.44 12.57
C LEU A 102 2.82 -24.65 12.47
N ARG A 103 4.11 -24.38 12.22
CA ARG A 103 5.09 -25.44 11.98
C ARG A 103 5.48 -26.12 13.29
N GLU A 104 5.61 -25.37 14.37
CA GLU A 104 6.03 -25.94 15.65
C GLU A 104 4.92 -26.70 16.36
N SER A 105 3.69 -26.18 16.36
CA SER A 105 2.58 -26.77 17.10
C SER A 105 1.67 -27.68 16.25
N GLY A 106 1.72 -27.56 14.92
CA GLY A 106 0.79 -28.24 14.01
C GLY A 106 -0.67 -27.76 14.10
N LYS A 107 -0.95 -26.73 14.91
CA LYS A 107 -2.28 -26.17 15.15
C LYS A 107 -2.49 -24.87 14.35
N PRO A 108 -3.70 -24.61 13.84
CA PRO A 108 -4.02 -23.34 13.19
C PRO A 108 -4.38 -22.27 14.23
N LEU A 109 -4.10 -21.01 13.89
CA LEU A 109 -4.58 -19.85 14.64
C LEU A 109 -5.98 -19.44 14.15
N LYS A 110 -6.80 -18.91 15.06
CA LYS A 110 -8.16 -18.42 14.75
C LYS A 110 -8.11 -16.90 14.50
N TYR A 111 -8.83 -16.44 13.50
CA TYR A 111 -8.90 -15.04 13.09
C TYR A 111 -10.36 -14.59 12.99
N LYS A 112 -10.65 -13.35 13.37
CA LYS A 112 -11.94 -12.69 13.16
C LYS A 112 -11.77 -11.64 12.06
N PHE A 113 -12.63 -11.69 11.05
CA PHE A 113 -12.59 -10.79 9.90
C PHE A 113 -13.87 -9.98 9.77
N ASN A 114 -13.71 -8.66 9.74
CA ASN A 114 -14.79 -7.67 9.57
C ASN A 114 -14.27 -6.30 9.10
N ALA A 115 -13.11 -6.25 8.43
CA ALA A 115 -12.47 -5.00 8.03
C ALA A 115 -13.36 -4.21 7.05
N PHE A 116 -14.00 -4.89 6.10
CA PHE A 116 -14.95 -4.26 5.18
C PHE A 116 -16.07 -3.50 5.91
N GLY A 117 -16.72 -4.15 6.88
CA GLY A 117 -17.77 -3.52 7.67
C GLY A 117 -17.26 -2.36 8.51
N THR A 118 -16.06 -2.47 9.08
CA THR A 118 -15.38 -1.38 9.80
C THR A 118 -15.17 -0.17 8.91
N THR A 119 -14.59 -0.35 7.72
CA THR A 119 -14.38 0.73 6.76
C THR A 119 -15.70 1.37 6.32
N LEU A 120 -16.73 0.58 6.03
CA LEU A 120 -18.03 1.14 5.63
C LEU A 120 -18.65 2.02 6.72
N VAL A 121 -18.52 1.66 8.00
CA VAL A 121 -19.00 2.49 9.11
C VAL A 121 -18.23 3.81 9.18
N GLU A 122 -16.90 3.76 9.05
CA GLU A 122 -16.06 4.97 9.05
C GLU A 122 -16.37 5.88 7.85
N LEU A 123 -16.53 5.31 6.65
CA LEU A 123 -16.90 6.04 5.44
C LEU A 123 -18.33 6.61 5.52
N ALA A 124 -19.28 5.88 6.11
CA ALA A 124 -20.63 6.38 6.32
C ALA A 124 -20.63 7.58 7.27
N ALA A 125 -19.86 7.53 8.36
CA ALA A 125 -19.70 8.67 9.26
C ALA A 125 -19.08 9.88 8.54
N CYS A 126 -18.08 9.65 7.69
CA CYS A 126 -17.47 10.69 6.87
C CYS A 126 -18.44 11.27 5.83
N ALA A 127 -19.28 10.44 5.21
CA ALA A 127 -20.31 10.87 4.27
C ALA A 127 -21.37 11.76 4.95
N VAL A 128 -21.82 11.37 6.14
CA VAL A 128 -22.72 12.19 6.97
C VAL A 128 -22.07 13.52 7.34
N GLY A 129 -20.81 13.51 7.79
CA GLY A 129 -20.05 14.74 8.06
C GLY A 129 -19.93 15.63 6.82
N THR A 130 -19.62 15.05 5.67
CA THR A 130 -19.52 15.77 4.40
C THR A 130 -20.87 16.36 3.96
N TYR A 131 -21.98 15.66 4.19
CA TYR A 131 -23.32 16.19 3.88
C TYR A 131 -23.64 17.46 4.67
N PHE A 132 -23.27 17.52 5.95
CA PHE A 132 -23.55 18.67 6.81
C PHE A 132 -22.57 19.84 6.65
N TYR A 133 -21.28 19.55 6.48
CA TYR A 133 -20.22 20.56 6.50
C TYR A 133 -19.56 20.78 5.13
N GLY A 134 -19.98 20.05 4.11
CA GLY A 134 -19.34 20.07 2.79
C GLY A 134 -17.86 19.72 2.85
N ALA A 135 -17.07 20.40 2.02
CA ALA A 135 -15.62 20.22 2.01
C ALA A 135 -14.92 20.77 3.28
N GLU A 136 -15.61 21.55 4.11
CA GLU A 136 -15.11 22.10 5.38
C GLU A 136 -15.31 21.14 6.57
N PHE A 137 -15.78 19.91 6.31
CA PHE A 137 -15.90 18.89 7.35
C PHE A 137 -14.57 18.75 8.13
N PRO A 138 -14.58 18.88 9.49
CA PRO A 138 -13.35 18.98 10.27
C PRO A 138 -12.36 17.84 10.09
N VAL A 139 -12.81 16.64 9.73
CA VAL A 139 -11.89 15.52 9.44
C VAL A 139 -11.07 15.80 8.18
N TRP A 140 -11.68 16.35 7.12
CA TRP A 140 -11.00 16.64 5.86
C TRP A 140 -9.98 17.75 6.00
N THR A 141 -10.34 18.83 6.68
CA THR A 141 -9.41 19.94 6.95
C THR A 141 -8.30 19.48 7.89
N PHE A 142 -8.62 18.74 8.95
CA PHE A 142 -7.62 18.22 9.88
C PHE A 142 -6.57 17.34 9.19
N ILE A 143 -7.00 16.41 8.34
CA ILE A 143 -6.09 15.51 7.61
C ILE A 143 -5.17 16.31 6.69
N THR A 144 -5.71 17.25 5.91
CA THR A 144 -4.88 18.01 4.95
C THR A 144 -3.92 18.98 5.63
N ASP A 145 -4.37 19.63 6.71
CA ASP A 145 -3.61 20.68 7.38
C ASP A 145 -2.53 20.10 8.29
N ASN A 146 -2.72 18.86 8.75
CA ASN A 146 -1.79 18.17 9.66
C ASN A 146 -1.10 16.97 8.99
N TYR A 147 -1.05 16.91 7.66
CA TYR A 147 -0.48 15.79 6.92
C TYR A 147 0.96 15.46 7.36
N LEU A 148 1.81 16.49 7.54
CA LEU A 148 3.21 16.29 7.96
C LEU A 148 3.29 15.63 9.33
N GLN A 149 2.45 16.07 10.28
CA GLN A 149 2.42 15.55 11.64
C GLN A 149 1.81 14.15 11.66
N LEU A 150 0.77 13.87 10.87
CA LEU A 150 0.21 12.52 10.72
C LEU A 150 1.27 11.56 10.17
N LEU A 151 1.98 11.94 9.11
CA LEU A 151 3.06 11.14 8.53
C LEU A 151 4.15 10.82 9.57
N ASN A 152 4.68 11.84 10.24
CA ASN A 152 5.78 11.64 11.19
C ASN A 152 5.36 10.93 12.47
N THR A 153 4.13 11.15 12.96
CA THR A 153 3.59 10.35 14.07
C THR A 153 3.43 8.89 13.65
N SER A 154 2.95 8.59 12.44
CA SER A 154 2.86 7.20 11.94
C SER A 154 4.24 6.55 11.77
N ILE A 155 5.27 7.31 11.34
CA ILE A 155 6.66 6.83 11.29
C ILE A 155 7.16 6.45 12.69
N VAL A 156 6.98 7.33 13.68
CA VAL A 156 7.38 7.06 15.07
C VAL A 156 6.61 5.87 15.63
N LEU A 157 5.31 5.77 15.33
CA LEU A 157 4.49 4.63 15.73
C LEU A 157 4.99 3.32 15.10
N ALA A 158 5.43 3.34 13.84
CA ALA A 158 5.98 2.17 13.17
C ALA A 158 7.26 1.68 13.87
N PHE A 159 8.16 2.60 14.25
CA PHE A 159 9.34 2.27 15.06
C PHE A 159 8.95 1.72 16.44
N ALA A 160 7.97 2.31 17.11
CA ALA A 160 7.50 1.88 18.42
C ALA A 160 6.91 0.45 18.37
N ILE A 161 6.01 0.17 17.42
CA ILE A 161 5.42 -1.16 17.26
C ILE A 161 6.49 -2.18 16.88
N ALA A 162 7.38 -1.87 15.92
CA ALA A 162 8.48 -2.74 15.51
C ALA A 162 9.43 -3.06 16.67
N THR A 163 9.74 -2.07 17.51
CA THR A 163 10.57 -2.26 18.70
C THR A 163 9.87 -3.14 19.73
N TRP A 164 8.56 -2.91 19.95
CA TRP A 164 7.75 -3.71 20.86
C TRP A 164 7.68 -5.18 20.43
N VAL A 165 7.38 -5.48 19.15
CA VAL A 165 7.34 -6.88 18.66
C VAL A 165 8.73 -7.51 18.68
N TYR A 166 9.79 -6.76 18.39
CA TYR A 166 11.16 -7.26 18.45
C TYR A 166 11.54 -7.68 19.86
N ILE A 167 11.33 -6.82 20.87
CA ILE A 167 11.62 -7.13 22.28
C ILE A 167 10.76 -8.30 22.75
N ARG A 168 9.46 -8.29 22.44
CA ARG A 168 8.52 -9.33 22.87
C ARG A 168 8.86 -10.70 22.28
N SER A 169 9.42 -10.75 21.07
CA SER A 169 9.78 -12.00 20.41
C SER A 169 10.80 -12.86 21.17
N PHE A 170 11.63 -12.27 22.05
CA PHE A 170 12.61 -13.02 22.85
C PHE A 170 11.97 -13.90 23.93
N SER A 171 10.71 -13.68 24.25
CA SER A 171 9.92 -14.53 25.16
C SER A 171 9.31 -15.76 24.47
N VAL A 172 9.38 -15.86 23.13
CA VAL A 172 8.79 -16.98 22.38
C VAL A 172 9.59 -18.25 22.66
N LYS A 173 8.90 -19.28 23.15
CA LYS A 173 9.47 -20.61 23.43
C LYS A 173 8.88 -21.65 22.48
N PRO A 174 9.66 -22.61 21.97
CA PRO A 174 9.09 -23.65 21.13
C PRO A 174 7.98 -24.44 21.83
N GLY A 175 6.86 -24.64 21.13
CA GLY A 175 5.70 -25.38 21.66
C GLY A 175 4.98 -24.69 22.83
N ASN A 176 5.10 -23.37 22.97
CA ASN A 176 4.39 -22.62 24.01
C ASN A 176 2.84 -22.77 23.87
N PRO A 177 2.10 -22.72 24.99
CA PRO A 177 0.65 -22.86 24.98
C PRO A 177 -0.08 -21.71 24.26
N GLU A 178 0.58 -20.55 24.13
CA GLU A 178 0.07 -19.36 23.43
C GLU A 178 0.15 -19.47 21.90
N LEU A 179 0.64 -20.60 21.37
CA LEU A 179 0.81 -20.85 19.93
C LEU A 179 1.67 -19.79 19.22
N ARG A 180 2.63 -19.19 19.92
CA ARG A 180 3.58 -18.22 19.34
C ARG A 180 4.72 -18.97 18.63
N GLU A 181 5.19 -18.48 17.49
CA GLU A 181 6.28 -19.09 16.72
C GLU A 181 7.20 -18.00 16.15
N LEU A 182 8.49 -18.31 16.01
CA LEU A 182 9.44 -17.42 15.32
C LEU A 182 9.38 -17.64 13.80
N ALA A 183 9.40 -16.53 13.06
CA ALA A 183 9.43 -16.53 11.61
C ALA A 183 10.75 -17.14 11.08
N ARG A 184 10.69 -17.88 9.98
CA ARG A 184 11.85 -18.60 9.41
C ARG A 184 13.06 -17.71 9.14
N GLY A 185 12.80 -16.51 8.61
CA GLY A 185 13.83 -15.53 8.27
C GLY A 185 14.23 -14.62 9.42
N GLY A 186 13.48 -14.64 10.54
CA GLY A 186 13.55 -13.62 11.59
C GLY A 186 14.49 -13.91 12.75
N HIS A 187 15.39 -14.88 12.64
CA HIS A 187 16.27 -15.27 13.75
C HIS A 187 17.69 -15.57 13.25
N THR A 188 18.24 -14.64 12.46
CA THR A 188 19.56 -14.76 11.82
C THR A 188 20.72 -14.44 12.77
N GLY A 189 20.44 -13.75 13.87
CA GLY A 189 21.45 -13.23 14.80
C GLY A 189 22.00 -11.85 14.42
N ASN A 190 21.55 -11.27 13.31
CA ASN A 190 21.84 -9.89 12.96
C ASN A 190 20.69 -8.99 13.42
N PHE A 191 20.98 -8.07 14.35
CA PHE A 191 19.99 -7.18 14.95
C PHE A 191 19.15 -6.40 13.92
N ILE A 192 19.79 -5.68 13.00
CA ILE A 192 19.08 -4.78 12.08
C ILE A 192 18.23 -5.56 11.08
N TYR A 193 18.69 -6.72 10.63
CA TYR A 193 17.92 -7.59 9.75
C TYR A 193 16.73 -8.24 10.47
N ASP A 194 16.94 -8.81 11.66
CA ASP A 194 15.88 -9.45 12.46
C ASP A 194 14.83 -8.42 12.94
N PHE A 195 15.23 -7.17 13.19
CA PHE A 195 14.33 -6.03 13.47
C PHE A 195 13.50 -5.65 12.23
N TYR A 196 14.14 -5.62 11.06
CA TYR A 196 13.50 -5.28 9.79
C TYR A 196 12.47 -6.33 9.36
N ILE A 197 12.89 -7.60 9.23
CA ILE A 197 12.05 -8.69 8.70
C ILE A 197 11.04 -9.20 9.74
N GLY A 198 11.30 -8.97 11.03
CA GLY A 198 10.45 -9.41 12.13
C GLY A 198 10.80 -10.80 12.64
N ARG A 199 10.86 -10.94 13.97
CA ARG A 199 11.20 -12.19 14.66
C ARG A 199 9.99 -13.08 14.92
N GLU A 200 8.93 -12.52 15.50
CA GLU A 200 7.70 -13.24 15.83
C GLU A 200 6.79 -13.32 14.60
N LEU A 201 6.27 -14.52 14.31
CA LEU A 201 5.47 -14.77 13.10
C LEU A 201 4.14 -14.00 13.15
N ASN A 202 3.30 -14.24 14.16
CA ASN A 202 1.96 -13.65 14.27
C ASN A 202 1.73 -13.12 15.69
N PRO A 203 2.31 -11.96 16.07
CA PRO A 203 2.17 -11.42 17.42
C PRO A 203 0.72 -11.03 17.69
N ARG A 204 0.20 -11.48 18.84
CA ARG A 204 -1.19 -11.28 19.27
C ARG A 204 -1.26 -10.53 20.58
N VAL A 205 -2.19 -9.59 20.70
CA VAL A 205 -2.44 -8.87 21.96
C VAL A 205 -3.86 -9.16 22.41
N THR A 206 -4.01 -9.55 23.67
CA THR A 206 -5.32 -9.67 24.31
C THR A 206 -5.58 -8.41 25.11
N LEU A 207 -6.45 -7.56 24.60
CA LEU A 207 -6.83 -6.32 25.25
C LEU A 207 -8.09 -6.53 26.10
N PRO A 208 -8.17 -5.95 27.31
CA PRO A 208 -9.42 -5.93 28.06
C PRO A 208 -10.57 -5.41 27.21
N TRP A 209 -11.73 -6.07 27.26
CA TRP A 209 -12.97 -5.70 26.55
C TRP A 209 -12.98 -5.86 25.01
N ILE A 210 -11.82 -5.76 24.35
CA ILE A 210 -11.65 -5.96 22.89
C ILE A 210 -11.36 -7.43 22.53
N GLY A 211 -10.71 -8.18 23.42
CA GLY A 211 -10.32 -9.57 23.14
C GLY A 211 -8.99 -9.67 22.40
N GLU A 212 -8.75 -10.82 21.77
CA GLU A 212 -7.50 -11.10 21.05
C GLU A 212 -7.50 -10.45 19.67
N VAL A 213 -6.40 -9.76 19.36
CA VAL A 213 -6.14 -9.11 18.08
C VAL A 213 -4.81 -9.64 17.54
N ASP A 214 -4.82 -10.14 16.31
CA ASP A 214 -3.61 -10.39 15.53
C ASP A 214 -3.10 -9.05 15.00
N VAL A 215 -1.95 -8.60 15.49
CA VAL A 215 -1.46 -7.24 15.22
C VAL A 215 -1.15 -7.08 13.74
N LYS A 216 -0.64 -8.12 13.08
CA LYS A 216 -0.28 -8.06 11.66
C LYS A 216 -1.52 -7.88 10.79
N CYS A 217 -2.51 -8.77 10.92
CA CYS A 217 -3.75 -8.66 10.14
C CYS A 217 -4.47 -7.34 10.42
N TRP A 218 -4.45 -6.86 11.67
CA TRP A 218 -5.11 -5.61 12.04
C TRP A 218 -4.45 -4.38 11.40
N LEU A 219 -3.12 -4.31 11.36
CA LEU A 219 -2.40 -3.23 10.68
C LEU A 219 -2.61 -3.28 9.16
N GLU A 220 -2.43 -4.47 8.57
CA GLU A 220 -2.50 -4.70 7.12
C GLU A 220 -3.90 -4.41 6.55
N MET A 221 -4.97 -4.89 7.20
CA MET A 221 -6.32 -4.85 6.62
C MET A 221 -7.17 -3.65 7.04
N ARG A 222 -6.79 -2.91 8.10
CA ARG A 222 -7.62 -1.83 8.65
C ARG A 222 -6.94 -0.49 8.57
N VAL A 223 -6.20 -0.11 9.60
CA VAL A 223 -5.74 1.27 9.79
C VAL A 223 -4.93 1.81 8.61
N GLY A 224 -4.16 0.95 7.93
CA GLY A 224 -3.44 1.31 6.70
C GLY A 224 -4.36 1.55 5.51
N LEU A 225 -5.09 0.51 5.10
CA LEU A 225 -5.95 0.54 3.91
C LEU A 225 -7.13 1.51 4.04
N THR A 226 -7.77 1.57 5.21
CA THR A 226 -8.85 2.54 5.44
C THR A 226 -8.29 3.97 5.51
N GLY A 227 -7.11 4.16 6.11
CA GLY A 227 -6.40 5.44 6.12
C GLY A 227 -6.08 5.95 4.71
N TRP A 228 -5.77 5.05 3.77
CA TRP A 228 -5.59 5.40 2.35
C TRP A 228 -6.86 6.06 1.77
N ILE A 229 -8.04 5.43 1.90
CA ILE A 229 -9.29 6.02 1.39
C ILE A 229 -9.57 7.37 2.06
N LEU A 230 -9.36 7.48 3.38
CA LEU A 230 -9.61 8.72 4.11
C LEU A 230 -8.69 9.87 3.63
N LEU A 231 -7.43 9.56 3.32
CA LEU A 231 -6.51 10.53 2.71
C LEU A 231 -6.99 10.97 1.33
N ASP A 232 -7.39 10.04 0.47
CA ASP A 232 -7.90 10.36 -0.87
C ASP A 232 -9.15 11.27 -0.81
N LEU A 233 -10.10 10.96 0.07
CA LEU A 233 -11.29 11.79 0.27
C LEU A 233 -10.96 13.18 0.82
N ALA A 234 -9.99 13.28 1.75
CA ALA A 234 -9.51 14.57 2.24
C ALA A 234 -8.87 15.41 1.12
N PHE A 235 -8.16 14.78 0.19
CA PHE A 235 -7.57 15.46 -0.97
C PHE A 235 -8.61 15.89 -2.02
N ILE A 236 -9.68 15.12 -2.22
CA ILE A 236 -10.84 15.58 -3.02
C ILE A 236 -11.46 16.83 -2.38
N ALA A 237 -11.73 16.79 -1.07
CA ALA A 237 -12.29 17.93 -0.36
C ALA A 237 -11.37 19.15 -0.45
N LYS A 238 -10.04 18.93 -0.34
CA LYS A 238 -9.05 19.99 -0.54
C LYS A 238 -9.10 20.58 -1.94
N GLN A 239 -9.25 19.77 -3.00
CA GLN A 239 -9.35 20.29 -4.36
C GLN A 239 -10.56 21.23 -4.50
N TYR A 240 -11.70 20.83 -3.94
CA TYR A 240 -12.90 21.67 -3.93
C TYR A 240 -12.70 22.97 -3.14
N ARG A 241 -12.08 22.93 -1.96
CA ARG A 241 -11.74 24.15 -1.20
C ARG A 241 -10.74 25.06 -1.92
N THR A 242 -9.87 24.49 -2.75
CA THR A 242 -8.83 25.24 -3.46
C THR A 242 -9.35 25.89 -4.75
N TYR A 243 -10.29 25.25 -5.43
CA TYR A 243 -10.71 25.63 -6.79
C TYR A 243 -12.22 25.90 -6.96
N GLY A 244 -13.06 25.47 -6.01
CA GLY A 244 -14.52 25.50 -6.14
C GLY A 244 -15.09 24.39 -7.03
N PHE A 245 -14.27 23.47 -7.54
CA PHE A 245 -14.69 22.32 -8.34
C PHE A 245 -13.82 21.09 -8.04
N VAL A 246 -14.26 19.93 -8.53
CA VAL A 246 -13.51 18.67 -8.47
C VAL A 246 -13.29 18.15 -9.90
N SER A 247 -12.06 17.79 -10.22
CA SER A 247 -11.66 17.25 -11.53
C SER A 247 -12.12 15.81 -11.75
N ASP A 248 -12.30 15.42 -13.00
CA ASP A 248 -12.76 14.06 -13.35
C ASP A 248 -11.70 12.98 -13.00
N SER A 249 -10.41 13.33 -13.13
CA SER A 249 -9.27 12.49 -12.82
C SER A 249 -9.19 12.09 -11.35
N ILE A 250 -9.38 13.04 -10.42
CA ILE A 250 -9.28 12.75 -8.98
C ILE A 250 -10.46 11.89 -8.52
N VAL A 251 -11.67 12.13 -9.05
CA VAL A 251 -12.85 11.31 -8.74
C VAL A 251 -12.64 9.88 -9.24
N PHE A 252 -12.22 9.73 -10.50
CA PHE A 252 -11.92 8.42 -11.07
C PHE A 252 -10.84 7.69 -10.28
N LEU A 253 -9.73 8.36 -9.98
CA LEU A 253 -8.61 7.81 -9.23
C LEU A 253 -9.06 7.31 -7.85
N THR A 254 -9.72 8.16 -7.06
CA THR A 254 -10.19 7.78 -5.73
C THR A 254 -11.20 6.65 -5.78
N ALA A 255 -12.06 6.60 -6.81
CA ALA A 255 -13.01 5.51 -6.98
C ALA A 255 -12.31 4.16 -7.25
N VAL A 256 -11.30 4.12 -8.13
CA VAL A 256 -10.57 2.87 -8.42
C VAL A 256 -9.69 2.42 -7.26
N GLN A 257 -9.07 3.36 -6.55
CA GLN A 257 -8.28 3.06 -5.33
C GLN A 257 -9.18 2.57 -4.19
N SER A 258 -10.32 3.22 -3.97
CA SER A 258 -11.32 2.77 -2.99
C SER A 258 -11.88 1.40 -3.34
N TYR A 259 -12.16 1.11 -4.62
CA TYR A 259 -12.56 -0.22 -5.05
C TYR A 259 -11.51 -1.26 -4.69
N TYR A 260 -10.23 -1.00 -4.99
CA TYR A 260 -9.14 -1.92 -4.71
C TYR A 260 -9.04 -2.25 -3.20
N VAL A 261 -9.12 -1.22 -2.35
CA VAL A 261 -9.13 -1.39 -0.89
C VAL A 261 -10.34 -2.20 -0.43
N LEU A 262 -11.54 -1.77 -0.83
CA LEU A 262 -12.79 -2.37 -0.36
C LEU A 262 -12.94 -3.82 -0.84
N GLU A 263 -12.47 -4.15 -2.04
CA GLU A 263 -12.45 -5.52 -2.55
C GLU A 263 -11.49 -6.40 -1.75
N GLY A 264 -10.29 -5.91 -1.44
CA GLY A 264 -9.34 -6.62 -0.58
C GLY A 264 -9.88 -6.86 0.82
N GLN A 265 -10.54 -5.86 1.42
CA GLN A 265 -11.19 -5.98 2.72
C GLN A 265 -12.45 -6.85 2.69
N TYR A 266 -13.15 -6.94 1.56
CA TYR A 266 -14.25 -7.89 1.39
C TYR A 266 -13.74 -9.33 1.30
N SER A 267 -12.61 -9.52 0.62
CA SER A 267 -11.90 -10.79 0.48
C SER A 267 -10.86 -11.01 1.60
N GLU A 268 -11.06 -10.43 2.80
CA GLU A 268 -10.07 -10.35 3.91
C GLU A 268 -9.40 -11.70 4.22
N SER A 269 -10.16 -12.80 4.20
CA SER A 269 -9.64 -14.14 4.48
C SER A 269 -8.52 -14.61 3.55
N GLY A 270 -8.38 -14.01 2.37
CA GLY A 270 -7.29 -14.26 1.43
C GLY A 270 -5.91 -13.94 2.01
N VAL A 271 -5.83 -13.02 2.99
CA VAL A 271 -4.58 -12.65 3.67
C VAL A 271 -3.91 -13.85 4.33
N LEU A 272 -4.70 -14.82 4.82
CA LEU A 272 -4.19 -16.02 5.49
C LEU A 272 -3.39 -16.95 4.56
N GLY A 273 -3.48 -16.74 3.25
CA GLY A 273 -2.68 -17.44 2.25
C GLY A 273 -1.43 -16.68 1.80
N MET A 274 -1.21 -15.45 2.27
CA MET A 274 -0.10 -14.59 1.85
C MET A 274 1.17 -14.83 2.67
N MET A 275 2.34 -14.63 2.04
CA MET A 275 3.67 -14.77 2.67
C MET A 275 3.78 -13.96 3.96
N ASP A 276 3.21 -12.77 3.95
CA ASP A 276 3.19 -11.83 5.07
C ASP A 276 2.63 -12.51 6.33
N ILE A 277 1.58 -13.36 6.24
CA ILE A 277 1.01 -14.09 7.39
C ILE A 277 1.70 -15.43 7.65
N ILE A 278 2.06 -16.17 6.60
CA ILE A 278 2.47 -17.58 6.73
C ILE A 278 3.98 -17.78 6.96
N THR A 279 4.82 -16.86 6.48
CA THR A 279 6.29 -17.00 6.52
C THR A 279 7.02 -15.85 7.19
N ASP A 280 6.57 -14.62 6.95
CA ASP A 280 7.32 -13.41 7.34
C ASP A 280 6.96 -13.01 8.77
N GLY A 281 7.91 -12.47 9.53
CA GLY A 281 7.63 -11.97 10.88
C GLY A 281 6.97 -10.60 10.83
N LEU A 282 6.30 -10.20 11.91
CA LEU A 282 5.93 -8.78 12.06
C LEU A 282 7.18 -8.02 12.51
N GLY A 283 7.81 -7.30 11.58
CA GLY A 283 8.96 -6.44 11.82
C GLY A 283 8.73 -5.03 11.29
N TYR A 284 9.78 -4.19 11.31
CA TYR A 284 9.68 -2.82 10.80
C TYR A 284 9.17 -2.76 9.36
N MET A 285 9.57 -3.71 8.51
CA MET A 285 9.13 -3.77 7.11
C MET A 285 7.62 -3.75 6.97
N LEU A 286 6.93 -4.71 7.60
CA LEU A 286 5.47 -4.83 7.48
C LEU A 286 4.77 -3.69 8.22
N VAL A 287 5.21 -3.38 9.45
CA VAL A 287 4.60 -2.28 10.22
C VAL A 287 4.68 -0.95 9.47
N PHE A 288 5.86 -0.58 8.95
CA PHE A 288 6.03 0.65 8.16
C PHE A 288 5.27 0.56 6.84
N GLY A 289 5.29 -0.61 6.19
CA GLY A 289 4.50 -0.90 5.00
C GLY A 289 3.03 -0.58 5.19
N ASP A 290 2.44 -1.12 6.25
CA ASP A 290 1.02 -1.05 6.53
C ASP A 290 0.57 0.37 6.89
N ILE A 291 1.27 1.06 7.82
CA ILE A 291 0.75 2.31 8.41
C ILE A 291 1.39 3.59 7.88
N VAL A 292 2.48 3.48 7.11
CA VAL A 292 3.16 4.63 6.50
C VAL A 292 3.16 4.51 4.99
N TRP A 293 3.69 3.41 4.45
CA TRP A 293 3.89 3.28 3.03
C TRP A 293 2.57 3.24 2.26
N VAL A 294 1.66 2.33 2.62
CA VAL A 294 0.37 2.18 1.96
C VAL A 294 -0.46 3.48 2.02
N PRO A 295 -0.83 4.03 3.19
CA PRO A 295 -1.70 5.20 3.23
C PRO A 295 -1.08 6.45 2.59
N PHE A 296 0.20 6.77 2.87
CA PHE A 296 0.78 8.05 2.46
C PHE A 296 1.41 8.01 1.06
N LEU A 297 1.97 6.88 0.61
CA LEU A 297 2.50 6.80 -0.75
C LEU A 297 1.40 6.53 -1.77
N TYR A 298 0.40 5.69 -1.45
CA TYR A 298 -0.61 5.28 -2.43
C TYR A 298 -1.67 6.38 -2.65
N SER A 299 -1.83 7.29 -1.69
CA SER A 299 -2.66 8.50 -1.85
C SER A 299 -1.90 9.68 -2.49
N ASN A 300 -0.62 9.53 -2.84
CA ASN A 300 0.20 10.64 -3.31
C ASN A 300 -0.29 11.21 -4.65
N GLN A 301 -0.89 10.39 -5.51
CA GLN A 301 -1.47 10.82 -6.78
C GLN A 301 -2.74 11.65 -6.54
N CYS A 302 -3.56 11.28 -5.57
CA CYS A 302 -4.71 12.08 -5.15
C CYS A 302 -4.25 13.41 -4.52
N ARG A 303 -3.19 13.38 -3.69
CA ARG A 303 -2.54 14.59 -3.16
C ARG A 303 -2.04 15.50 -4.28
N TYR A 304 -1.37 14.96 -5.30
CA TYR A 304 -0.91 15.71 -6.46
C TYR A 304 -2.08 16.37 -7.20
N LEU A 305 -3.14 15.62 -7.50
CA LEU A 305 -4.32 16.11 -8.21
C LEU A 305 -5.06 17.18 -7.39
N SER A 306 -5.04 17.11 -6.06
CA SER A 306 -5.66 18.15 -5.22
C SER A 306 -5.05 19.55 -5.43
N VAL A 307 -3.82 19.60 -5.93
CA VAL A 307 -3.10 20.85 -6.24
C VAL A 307 -3.11 21.14 -7.75
N HIS A 308 -2.93 20.13 -8.59
CA HIS A 308 -2.95 20.28 -10.06
C HIS A 308 -4.10 19.49 -10.67
N PRO A 309 -5.29 20.11 -10.82
CA PRO A 309 -6.46 19.44 -11.40
C PRO A 309 -6.20 19.07 -12.86
N VAL A 310 -6.44 17.81 -13.19
CA VAL A 310 -6.34 17.30 -14.57
C VAL A 310 -7.74 16.92 -15.05
N HIS A 311 -8.15 17.43 -16.20
CA HIS A 311 -9.38 16.99 -16.87
C HIS A 311 -9.02 16.08 -18.03
N LEU A 312 -9.25 14.77 -17.85
CA LEU A 312 -8.95 13.78 -18.87
C LEU A 312 -9.97 13.79 -20.00
N GLY A 313 -11.24 14.08 -19.67
CA GLY A 313 -12.36 13.96 -20.57
C GLY A 313 -12.81 12.51 -20.78
N PRO A 314 -14.02 12.29 -21.33
CA PRO A 314 -14.65 10.96 -21.37
C PRO A 314 -13.84 9.90 -22.11
N ALA A 315 -13.18 10.26 -23.22
CA ALA A 315 -12.42 9.31 -24.04
C ALA A 315 -11.17 8.77 -23.30
N ASN A 316 -10.39 9.66 -22.69
CA ASN A 316 -9.20 9.24 -21.94
C ASN A 316 -9.60 8.51 -20.66
N LEU A 317 -10.66 8.94 -19.97
CA LEU A 317 -11.20 8.19 -18.84
C LEU A 317 -11.66 6.80 -19.23
N ALA A 318 -12.35 6.64 -20.36
CA ALA A 318 -12.75 5.33 -20.86
C ALA A 318 -11.53 4.44 -21.17
N ALA A 319 -10.46 5.01 -21.74
CA ALA A 319 -9.22 4.28 -21.97
C ALA A 319 -8.55 3.81 -20.67
N VAL A 320 -8.41 4.71 -19.67
CA VAL A 320 -7.84 4.34 -18.37
C VAL A 320 -8.73 3.33 -17.63
N ALA A 321 -10.06 3.49 -17.71
CA ALA A 321 -11.02 2.53 -17.16
C ALA A 321 -10.92 1.16 -17.83
N ALA A 322 -10.72 1.11 -19.15
CA ALA A 322 -10.53 -0.15 -19.87
C ALA A 322 -9.27 -0.89 -19.39
N VAL A 323 -8.17 -0.18 -19.14
CA VAL A 323 -6.95 -0.75 -18.54
C VAL A 323 -7.26 -1.32 -17.14
N PHE A 324 -7.95 -0.56 -16.30
CA PHE A 324 -8.34 -0.99 -14.96
C PHE A 324 -9.19 -2.26 -14.98
N VAL A 325 -10.29 -2.25 -15.73
CA VAL A 325 -11.23 -3.37 -15.83
C VAL A 325 -10.55 -4.61 -16.40
N THR A 326 -9.66 -4.45 -17.38
CA THR A 326 -8.88 -5.56 -17.95
C THR A 326 -7.95 -6.17 -16.89
N GLY A 327 -7.24 -5.34 -16.12
CA GLY A 327 -6.38 -5.81 -15.03
C GLY A 327 -7.16 -6.57 -13.96
N VAL A 328 -8.27 -6.00 -13.49
CA VAL A 328 -9.18 -6.64 -12.53
C VAL A 328 -9.70 -7.97 -13.07
N TYR A 329 -10.11 -8.02 -14.34
CA TYR A 329 -10.60 -9.24 -14.97
C TYR A 329 -9.52 -10.33 -14.98
N ILE A 330 -8.30 -10.03 -15.45
CA ILE A 330 -7.20 -11.00 -15.48
C ILE A 330 -6.88 -11.49 -14.06
N PHE A 331 -6.75 -10.57 -13.10
CA PHE A 331 -6.44 -10.90 -11.71
C PHE A 331 -7.48 -11.85 -11.10
N ARG A 332 -8.77 -11.51 -11.26
CA ARG A 332 -9.87 -12.29 -10.68
C ARG A 332 -10.07 -13.61 -11.41
N ALA A 333 -10.10 -13.60 -12.74
CA ALA A 333 -10.30 -14.81 -13.53
C ALA A 333 -9.21 -15.86 -13.25
N ALA A 334 -7.94 -15.45 -13.17
CA ALA A 334 -6.84 -16.35 -12.82
C ALA A 334 -6.96 -16.91 -11.40
N ASN A 335 -7.28 -16.08 -10.40
CA ASN A 335 -7.44 -16.55 -9.02
C ASN A 335 -8.66 -17.45 -8.84
N SER A 336 -9.81 -17.11 -9.46
CA SER A 336 -11.02 -17.92 -9.43
C SER A 336 -10.82 -19.26 -10.14
N GLU A 337 -10.06 -19.31 -11.23
CA GLU A 337 -9.69 -20.57 -11.90
C GLU A 337 -8.89 -21.49 -10.97
N LYS A 338 -7.84 -20.95 -10.33
CA LYS A 338 -7.02 -21.69 -9.35
C LYS A 338 -7.86 -22.21 -8.19
N TYR A 339 -8.71 -21.35 -7.62
CA TYR A 339 -9.55 -21.72 -6.48
C TYR A 339 -10.52 -22.84 -6.86
N ALA A 340 -11.26 -22.65 -7.95
CA ALA A 340 -12.22 -23.62 -8.45
C ALA A 340 -11.59 -24.99 -8.74
N PHE A 341 -10.44 -25.00 -9.41
CA PHE A 341 -9.74 -26.24 -9.74
C PHE A 341 -9.23 -26.97 -8.49
N ARG A 342 -8.75 -26.22 -7.48
CA ARG A 342 -8.30 -26.80 -6.21
C ARG A 342 -9.46 -27.35 -5.37
N THR A 343 -10.64 -26.75 -5.48
CA THR A 343 -11.83 -27.18 -4.73
C THR A 343 -12.51 -28.39 -5.36
N ASN A 344 -12.72 -28.36 -6.68
CA ASN A 344 -13.31 -29.49 -7.40
C ASN A 344 -12.77 -29.51 -8.85
N PRO A 345 -11.74 -30.32 -9.13
CA PRO A 345 -11.14 -30.41 -10.45
C PRO A 345 -12.01 -31.15 -11.47
N ASP A 346 -13.05 -31.88 -11.04
CA ASP A 346 -13.88 -32.72 -11.92
C ASP A 346 -15.07 -31.95 -12.53
N GLN A 347 -15.12 -30.63 -12.34
CA GLN A 347 -16.15 -29.78 -12.95
C GLN A 347 -16.03 -29.76 -14.48
N PRO A 348 -17.16 -29.64 -15.23
CA PRO A 348 -17.15 -29.65 -16.70
C PRO A 348 -16.20 -28.64 -17.34
N ARG A 349 -16.01 -27.46 -16.72
CA ARG A 349 -15.07 -26.43 -17.21
C ARG A 349 -13.59 -26.85 -17.21
N PHE A 350 -13.23 -27.91 -16.49
CA PHE A 350 -11.87 -28.43 -16.39
C PHE A 350 -11.69 -29.75 -17.13
N ARG A 351 -12.69 -30.19 -17.91
CA ARG A 351 -12.64 -31.46 -18.65
C ARG A 351 -11.42 -31.55 -19.57
N ASP A 352 -11.10 -30.45 -20.26
CA ASP A 352 -9.98 -30.35 -21.18
C ASP A 352 -8.76 -29.63 -20.54
N ALA A 353 -8.81 -29.37 -19.24
CA ALA A 353 -7.72 -28.71 -18.53
C ALA A 353 -6.53 -29.66 -18.36
N THR A 354 -5.34 -29.19 -18.71
CA THR A 354 -4.09 -29.92 -18.46
C THR A 354 -3.53 -29.51 -17.11
N TYR A 355 -2.96 -30.48 -16.38
CA TYR A 355 -2.28 -30.22 -15.13
C TYR A 355 -1.12 -31.20 -14.91
N LEU A 356 -0.16 -30.78 -14.09
CA LEU A 356 0.89 -31.63 -13.57
C LEU A 356 0.49 -32.20 -12.20
N GLN A 357 0.38 -33.52 -12.13
CA GLN A 357 0.23 -34.23 -10.86
C GLN A 357 1.59 -34.30 -10.15
N THR A 358 1.68 -33.70 -8.96
CA THR A 358 2.90 -33.71 -8.15
C THR A 358 3.00 -34.99 -7.32
N ARG A 359 4.23 -35.39 -6.96
CA ARG A 359 4.52 -36.51 -6.03
C ARG A 359 3.86 -36.35 -4.66
N ARG A 360 3.55 -35.11 -4.28
CA ARG A 360 2.86 -34.76 -3.03
C ARG A 360 1.34 -34.92 -3.08
N GLY A 361 0.79 -35.37 -4.20
CA GLY A 361 -0.65 -35.52 -4.40
C GLY A 361 -1.37 -34.25 -4.83
N THR A 362 -0.72 -33.08 -4.81
CA THR A 362 -1.30 -31.82 -5.31
C THR A 362 -1.22 -31.70 -6.83
N ARG A 363 -2.06 -30.87 -7.43
CA ARG A 363 -2.12 -30.60 -8.87
C ARG A 363 -1.70 -29.16 -9.19
N LEU A 364 -0.91 -28.97 -10.24
CA LEU A 364 -0.51 -27.67 -10.77
C LEU A 364 -1.12 -27.49 -12.18
N LEU A 365 -1.98 -26.48 -12.36
CA LEU A 365 -2.63 -26.20 -13.66
C LEU A 365 -1.61 -25.79 -14.72
N THR A 366 -1.64 -26.42 -15.89
CA THR A 366 -0.77 -26.10 -17.03
C THR A 366 -1.54 -25.59 -18.26
N SER A 367 -2.84 -25.33 -18.11
CA SER A 367 -3.71 -24.71 -19.11
C SER A 367 -4.41 -23.48 -18.54
N GLY A 368 -5.20 -22.78 -19.37
CA GLY A 368 -5.91 -21.57 -18.95
C GLY A 368 -4.94 -20.45 -18.60
N TRP A 369 -5.30 -19.65 -17.60
CA TRP A 369 -4.47 -18.52 -17.14
C TRP A 369 -3.11 -19.01 -16.62
N TRP A 370 -3.12 -20.07 -15.82
CA TRP A 370 -1.90 -20.66 -15.24
C TRP A 370 -1.04 -21.41 -16.26
N GLY A 371 -1.59 -21.73 -17.44
CA GLY A 371 -0.83 -22.22 -18.59
C GLY A 371 -0.15 -21.11 -19.40
N MET A 372 -0.66 -19.87 -19.35
CA MET A 372 -0.07 -18.72 -20.05
C MET A 372 1.19 -18.19 -19.36
N ALA A 373 1.11 -17.97 -18.05
CA ALA A 373 2.24 -17.60 -17.20
C ALA A 373 2.01 -18.08 -15.77
N ARG A 374 3.10 -18.35 -15.06
CA ARG A 374 3.05 -18.89 -13.68
C ARG A 374 2.40 -17.92 -12.69
N HIS A 375 2.46 -16.63 -12.98
CA HIS A 375 1.91 -15.53 -12.19
C HIS A 375 1.19 -14.51 -13.06
N ILE A 376 0.33 -14.97 -13.97
CA ILE A 376 -0.50 -14.07 -14.78
C ILE A 376 -1.45 -13.20 -13.94
N ASN A 377 -1.81 -13.67 -12.74
CA ASN A 377 -2.52 -12.85 -11.76
C ASN A 377 -1.70 -11.62 -11.35
N TYR A 378 -0.37 -11.71 -11.22
CA TYR A 378 0.48 -10.55 -10.92
C TYR A 378 0.53 -9.58 -12.10
N PHE A 379 0.42 -10.06 -13.34
CA PHE A 379 0.25 -9.17 -14.49
C PHE A 379 -1.07 -8.41 -14.42
N GLY A 380 -2.17 -9.10 -14.09
CA GLY A 380 -3.47 -8.46 -13.85
C GLY A 380 -3.40 -7.42 -12.72
N ASP A 381 -2.67 -7.73 -11.64
CA ASP A 381 -2.47 -6.83 -10.50
C ASP A 381 -1.65 -5.59 -10.86
N TRP A 382 -0.60 -5.77 -11.64
CA TRP A 382 0.17 -4.66 -12.16
C TRP A 382 -0.68 -3.80 -13.11
N LEU A 383 -1.45 -4.42 -13.99
CA LEU A 383 -2.28 -3.70 -14.95
C LEU A 383 -3.38 -2.89 -14.24
N GLN A 384 -4.07 -3.45 -13.24
CA GLN A 384 -5.11 -2.71 -12.49
C GLN A 384 -4.55 -1.59 -11.60
N SER A 385 -3.28 -1.68 -11.19
CA SER A 385 -2.62 -0.64 -10.38
C SER A 385 -2.04 0.51 -11.22
N THR A 386 -1.77 0.31 -12.53
CA THR A 386 -1.31 1.41 -13.41
C THR A 386 -2.29 2.58 -13.55
N PRO A 387 -3.63 2.38 -13.61
CA PRO A 387 -4.64 3.43 -13.48
C PRO A 387 -4.54 4.30 -12.23
N PHE A 388 -3.76 3.92 -11.21
CA PHE A 388 -3.56 4.79 -10.04
C PHE A 388 -2.65 5.98 -10.34
N THR A 389 -1.91 5.94 -11.45
CA THR A 389 -0.93 7.00 -11.80
C THR A 389 -1.29 7.70 -13.11
N MET A 390 -1.92 7.00 -14.06
CA MET A 390 -2.35 7.55 -15.35
C MET A 390 -3.18 8.84 -15.25
N PRO A 391 -4.11 9.01 -14.29
CA PRO A 391 -4.90 10.24 -14.16
C PRO A 391 -4.07 11.50 -13.88
N THR A 392 -2.82 11.35 -13.44
CA THR A 392 -1.89 12.48 -13.24
C THR A 392 -1.27 12.99 -14.55
N GLY A 393 -1.46 12.27 -15.67
CA GLY A 393 -0.94 12.64 -16.98
C GLY A 393 0.58 12.76 -17.01
N ILE A 394 1.09 13.68 -17.84
CA ILE A 394 2.49 14.10 -17.81
C ILE A 394 2.66 15.05 -16.63
N ALA A 395 2.90 14.45 -15.45
CA ALA A 395 2.84 15.15 -14.18
C ALA A 395 3.98 16.17 -14.01
N GLY A 396 3.64 17.27 -13.36
CA GLY A 396 4.54 18.31 -12.88
C GLY A 396 3.89 19.68 -12.92
N TYR A 397 4.09 20.48 -11.88
CA TYR A 397 3.55 21.84 -11.79
C TYR A 397 4.42 22.78 -10.97
N VAL A 398 4.23 24.07 -11.21
CA VAL A 398 4.73 25.19 -10.40
C VAL A 398 3.55 26.09 -10.02
N ILE A 399 3.64 26.69 -8.84
CA ILE A 399 2.62 27.61 -8.31
C ILE A 399 3.15 29.03 -8.46
N LEU A 400 2.42 29.87 -9.19
CA LEU A 400 2.72 31.27 -9.42
C LEU A 400 1.88 32.18 -8.51
N PRO A 401 2.44 33.29 -8.02
CA PRO A 401 1.68 34.29 -7.27
C PRO A 401 0.54 34.90 -8.09
N ALA A 402 -0.50 35.35 -7.39
CA ALA A 402 -1.63 36.03 -8.02
C ALA A 402 -1.19 37.27 -8.82
N GLY A 403 -1.73 37.42 -10.03
CA GLY A 403 -1.42 38.56 -10.92
C GLY A 403 -0.09 38.46 -11.68
N SER A 404 0.55 37.28 -11.73
CA SER A 404 1.77 37.09 -12.54
C SER A 404 1.46 37.20 -14.04
N ALA A 405 2.19 38.07 -14.77
CA ALA A 405 1.92 38.37 -16.19
C ALA A 405 2.17 37.19 -17.17
N LEU A 406 2.73 36.07 -16.69
CA LEU A 406 3.00 34.85 -17.45
C LEU A 406 1.77 33.93 -17.58
N ALA A 407 0.69 34.26 -16.86
CA ALA A 407 -0.56 33.53 -16.70
C ALA A 407 -1.37 33.27 -17.97
N SER A 408 -1.49 34.29 -18.82
CA SER A 408 -2.53 34.38 -19.84
C SER A 408 -2.28 33.53 -21.10
N ALA A 409 -1.22 32.70 -21.11
CA ALA A 409 -0.81 31.91 -22.26
C ALA A 409 -0.56 30.41 -21.96
N ALA A 410 -0.69 29.96 -20.72
CA ALA A 410 -0.38 28.57 -20.36
C ALA A 410 -1.57 27.63 -20.68
N VAL A 411 -1.46 26.91 -21.80
CA VAL A 411 -2.34 25.77 -22.12
C VAL A 411 -2.24 24.73 -20.99
N ASN A 412 -3.36 24.43 -20.34
CA ASN A 412 -3.51 23.51 -19.18
C ASN A 412 -3.12 24.07 -17.79
N GLY A 413 -3.25 25.38 -17.54
CA GLY A 413 -3.18 25.95 -16.19
C GLY A 413 -4.52 25.95 -15.45
N ALA A 414 -4.48 26.05 -14.11
CA ALA A 414 -5.67 26.24 -13.26
C ALA A 414 -5.46 27.37 -12.25
N THR A 415 -6.48 28.21 -12.03
CA THR A 415 -6.44 29.33 -11.08
C THR A 415 -7.13 28.92 -9.77
N MET A 416 -6.42 29.03 -8.66
CA MET A 416 -6.94 28.80 -7.32
C MET A 416 -7.90 29.94 -6.91
N LEU A 417 -8.77 29.69 -5.93
CA LEU A 417 -9.70 30.70 -5.41
C LEU A 417 -8.99 31.91 -4.76
N ASP A 418 -7.75 31.75 -4.31
CA ASP A 418 -6.93 32.84 -3.77
C ASP A 418 -6.17 33.64 -4.85
N GLY A 419 -6.40 33.31 -6.13
CA GLY A 419 -5.80 33.97 -7.29
C GLY A 419 -4.43 33.43 -7.69
N ARG A 420 -3.81 32.52 -6.93
CA ARG A 420 -2.58 31.83 -7.37
C ARG A 420 -2.88 30.94 -8.56
N GLU A 421 -1.86 30.70 -9.37
CA GLU A 421 -2.00 29.90 -10.58
C GLU A 421 -1.10 28.69 -10.56
N VAL A 422 -1.66 27.56 -10.99
CA VAL A 422 -0.93 26.30 -11.12
C VAL A 422 -0.75 26.02 -12.59
N VAL A 423 0.51 26.04 -13.04
CA VAL A 423 0.88 25.79 -14.43
C VAL A 423 1.98 24.74 -14.46
N GLN A 424 2.12 24.03 -15.57
CA GLN A 424 3.14 22.96 -15.64
C GLN A 424 4.56 23.50 -15.80
N GLY A 425 4.75 24.55 -16.61
CA GLY A 425 6.04 25.21 -16.82
C GLY A 425 7.20 24.22 -17.04
N ALA A 426 8.37 24.56 -16.47
CA ALA A 426 9.56 23.71 -16.51
C ALA A 426 9.42 22.40 -15.71
N ALA A 427 8.41 22.27 -14.85
CA ALA A 427 8.18 21.08 -14.04
C ALA A 427 7.50 19.94 -14.83
N ARG A 428 6.91 20.22 -16.00
CA ARG A 428 6.22 19.21 -16.82
C ARG A 428 7.09 17.97 -17.06
N GLY A 429 6.58 16.80 -16.70
CA GLY A 429 7.28 15.51 -16.81
C GLY A 429 8.11 15.16 -15.57
N TRP A 430 8.67 16.14 -14.87
CA TRP A 430 9.45 15.89 -13.65
C TRP A 430 8.59 15.45 -12.46
N GLY A 431 7.32 15.85 -12.42
CA GLY A 431 6.36 15.39 -11.41
C GLY A 431 6.09 13.89 -11.47
N MET A 432 6.38 13.23 -12.60
CA MET A 432 6.20 11.78 -12.75
C MET A 432 7.07 10.97 -11.78
N ILE A 433 8.18 11.54 -11.30
CA ILE A 433 9.00 10.93 -10.25
C ILE A 433 8.16 10.68 -9.00
N PHE A 434 7.21 11.56 -8.65
CA PHE A 434 6.39 11.41 -7.46
C PHE A 434 5.13 10.59 -7.73
N THR A 435 4.51 10.75 -8.89
CA THR A 435 3.22 10.10 -9.19
C THR A 435 3.39 8.69 -9.77
N TYR A 436 4.38 8.45 -10.65
CA TYR A 436 4.61 7.15 -11.29
C TYR A 436 5.58 6.24 -10.51
N PHE A 437 6.25 6.75 -9.47
CA PHE A 437 7.08 5.92 -8.60
C PHE A 437 6.30 4.74 -8.02
N TYR A 438 5.02 4.93 -7.68
CA TYR A 438 4.14 3.84 -7.25
C TYR A 438 4.10 2.68 -8.25
N SER A 439 3.82 2.95 -9.54
CA SER A 439 3.71 1.90 -10.56
C SER A 439 5.04 1.19 -10.81
N LEU A 440 6.16 1.92 -10.71
CA LEU A 440 7.51 1.35 -10.81
C LEU A 440 7.85 0.48 -9.60
N TYR A 441 7.62 0.99 -8.39
CA TYR A 441 7.79 0.28 -7.12
C TYR A 441 6.95 -1.00 -7.11
N PHE A 442 5.68 -0.92 -7.49
CA PHE A 442 4.76 -2.05 -7.47
C PHE A 442 5.18 -3.13 -8.47
N GLY A 443 5.65 -2.74 -9.67
CA GLY A 443 6.26 -3.68 -10.61
C GLY A 443 7.47 -4.41 -10.02
N PHE A 444 8.38 -3.68 -9.37
CA PHE A 444 9.54 -4.28 -8.67
C PHE A 444 9.10 -5.21 -7.53
N LEU A 445 8.10 -4.81 -6.74
CA LEU A 445 7.53 -5.62 -5.67
C LEU A 445 6.99 -6.94 -6.21
N LEU A 446 6.24 -6.92 -7.32
CA LEU A 446 5.67 -8.12 -7.94
C LEU A 446 6.74 -9.06 -8.49
N VAL A 447 7.80 -8.52 -9.11
CA VAL A 447 8.95 -9.33 -9.57
C VAL A 447 9.67 -9.96 -8.38
N HIS A 448 9.91 -9.19 -7.31
CA HIS A 448 10.53 -9.71 -6.09
C HIS A 448 9.64 -10.80 -5.44
N ARG A 449 8.33 -10.57 -5.37
CA ARG A 449 7.34 -11.52 -4.83
C ARG A 449 7.28 -12.81 -5.64
N GLU A 450 7.29 -12.71 -6.97
CA GLU A 450 7.38 -13.87 -7.86
C GLU A 450 8.65 -14.68 -7.61
N GLY A 451 9.81 -14.01 -7.49
CA GLY A 451 11.07 -14.68 -7.21
C GLY A 451 11.04 -15.46 -5.88
N ARG A 452 10.41 -14.90 -4.84
CA ARG A 452 10.21 -15.59 -3.55
C ARG A 452 9.25 -16.77 -3.68
N ASP A 453 8.16 -16.63 -4.42
CA ASP A 453 7.20 -17.73 -4.60
C ASP A 453 7.77 -18.86 -5.46
N ASP A 454 8.61 -18.55 -6.44
CA ASP A 454 9.36 -19.55 -7.23
C ASP A 454 10.31 -20.36 -6.34
N VAL A 455 11.02 -19.71 -5.41
CA VAL A 455 11.87 -20.40 -4.42
C VAL A 455 11.04 -21.25 -3.48
N ALA A 456 9.95 -20.72 -2.93
CA ALA A 456 9.05 -21.46 -2.05
C ALA A 456 8.42 -22.68 -2.76
N CYS A 457 7.98 -22.53 -4.01
CA CYS A 457 7.46 -23.62 -4.82
C CYS A 457 8.54 -24.64 -5.18
N SER A 458 9.77 -24.20 -5.45
CA SER A 458 10.91 -25.08 -5.70
C SER A 458 11.23 -25.94 -4.48
N GLU A 459 11.28 -25.35 -3.28
CA GLU A 459 11.47 -26.08 -2.02
C GLU A 459 10.30 -27.04 -1.73
N LYS A 460 9.08 -26.65 -2.11
CA LYS A 460 7.87 -27.42 -1.85
C LYS A 460 7.68 -28.61 -2.78
N TYR A 461 7.97 -28.44 -4.07
CA TYR A 461 7.63 -29.40 -5.13
C TYR A 461 8.86 -30.03 -5.83
N GLY A 462 10.06 -29.50 -5.63
CA GLY A 462 11.30 -30.07 -6.17
C GLY A 462 11.26 -30.26 -7.69
N GLU A 463 11.58 -31.46 -8.16
CA GLU A 463 11.63 -31.79 -9.60
C GLU A 463 10.29 -31.56 -10.33
N ASP A 464 9.15 -31.68 -9.64
CA ASP A 464 7.85 -31.40 -10.25
C ASP A 464 7.73 -29.91 -10.60
N TRP A 465 8.32 -29.02 -9.79
CA TRP A 465 8.36 -27.59 -10.10
C TRP A 465 9.24 -27.31 -11.32
N GLU A 466 10.40 -27.96 -11.41
CA GLU A 466 11.27 -27.83 -12.60
C GLU A 466 10.56 -28.31 -13.87
N LYS A 467 9.80 -29.41 -13.78
CA LYS A 467 8.95 -29.87 -14.88
C LYS A 467 7.85 -28.85 -15.22
N TYR A 468 7.20 -28.28 -14.20
CA TYR A 468 6.19 -27.24 -14.38
C TYR A 468 6.76 -26.01 -15.09
N LYS A 469 7.95 -25.52 -14.70
CA LYS A 469 8.64 -24.39 -15.35
C LYS A 469 9.00 -24.64 -16.82
N LYS A 470 9.26 -25.90 -17.19
CA LYS A 470 9.51 -26.27 -18.60
C LYS A 470 8.24 -26.18 -19.46
N ILE A 471 7.07 -26.45 -18.84
CA ILE A 471 5.76 -26.37 -19.50
C ILE A 471 5.32 -24.91 -19.57
N VAL A 472 5.26 -24.23 -18.41
CA VAL A 472 4.84 -22.83 -18.28
C VAL A 472 6.09 -21.95 -18.09
N LYS A 473 6.66 -21.52 -19.21
CA LYS A 473 7.97 -20.85 -19.25
C LYS A 473 7.93 -19.44 -18.66
N TRP A 474 6.87 -18.70 -18.96
CA TRP A 474 6.72 -17.30 -18.57
C TRP A 474 6.37 -17.15 -17.09
N ARG A 475 6.97 -16.17 -16.44
CA ARG A 475 6.78 -15.84 -15.02
C ARG A 475 5.55 -14.99 -14.83
N ILE A 476 5.54 -13.78 -15.39
CA ILE A 476 4.46 -12.79 -15.19
C ILE A 476 3.85 -12.38 -16.54
N LEU A 477 4.67 -11.92 -17.48
CA LEU A 477 4.23 -11.37 -18.77
C LEU A 477 4.56 -12.36 -19.90
N PRO A 478 3.54 -13.03 -20.47
CA PRO A 478 3.75 -13.98 -21.56
C PRO A 478 4.50 -13.35 -22.74
N GLY A 479 5.54 -14.03 -23.22
CA GLY A 479 6.38 -13.54 -24.32
C GLY A 479 7.56 -12.65 -23.92
N VAL A 480 7.61 -12.18 -22.67
CA VAL A 480 8.62 -11.20 -22.21
C VAL A 480 9.40 -11.70 -20.98
N TYR A 481 8.70 -12.02 -19.88
CA TYR A 481 9.27 -12.43 -18.60
C TYR A 481 8.39 -13.50 -17.95
#